data_AF-A0A525VGQ0-F1
#
_entry.id   AF-A0A525VGQ0-F1
#
_cell.length_a   1.000
_cell.length_b   1.000
_cell.length_c   1.000
_cell.angle_alpha   90.00
_cell.angle_beta   90.00
_cell.angle_gamma   90.00
#
_symmetry.space_group_name_H-M   'P 1'
#
loop_
_entity.id
_entity.type
_entity.pdbx_description
1 polymer ?
#
loop_
_entity_poly.entity_id
_entity_poly.type
_entity_poly.pdbx_seq_one_letter_code
_entity_poly.pdbx_strand_id
1 'polypeptide(L)'
;MKTGILGLTLWICTAVLGGCATMTSGTTQEMSFQTNPENVVVSLIRSVPALDEEGDWTKKTGRDWSPTPMRDEMRILGKTPFTLQLDRIEGQQIVFSKEGFKPLTMNLTTTINGAFWGNILLGGLFGSTTDGISGAIYEYVPSQYFVTLIPETATPIERATSANSREKAREFIVHGYTSLIADISKGSGESLSSVLELLHIGKDQESDARRKIQALSQVYTDPAVFAHHVSDLYLK
;
A
#
# COMPACT_ATOMS: atom_id res chain seq x y z
N MET A 1 53.71 39.80 33.72
CA MET A 1 52.81 40.40 32.70
C MET A 1 53.41 40.05 31.34
N LYS A 2 52.85 39.27 30.43
CA LYS A 2 51.48 38.80 30.14
C LYS A 2 51.58 37.35 29.60
N THR A 3 50.57 36.54 29.90
CA THR A 3 50.36 35.17 29.42
C THR A 3 49.88 35.17 27.96
N GLY A 4 50.44 34.28 27.12
CA GLY A 4 49.98 34.02 25.76
C GLY A 4 49.05 32.81 25.73
N ILE A 5 47.80 33.02 25.33
CA ILE A 5 46.74 32.01 25.26
C ILE A 5 46.83 31.26 23.92
N LEU A 6 46.88 29.93 24.02
CA LEU A 6 46.82 28.96 22.93
C LEU A 6 45.40 28.97 22.34
N GLY A 7 45.24 29.39 21.08
CA GLY A 7 43.98 29.29 20.34
C GLY A 7 43.84 27.92 19.70
N LEU A 8 43.11 27.01 20.35
CA LEU A 8 42.67 25.73 19.81
C LEU A 8 41.33 25.95 19.08
N THR A 9 41.36 26.18 17.76
CA THR A 9 40.15 26.28 16.95
C THR A 9 39.60 24.88 16.65
N LEU A 10 38.62 24.47 17.45
CA LEU A 10 37.81 23.27 17.28
C LEU A 10 36.95 23.40 16.01
N TRP A 11 37.31 22.66 14.95
CA TRP A 11 36.46 22.47 13.78
C TRP A 11 35.29 21.57 14.15
N ILE A 12 34.17 22.17 14.52
CA ILE A 12 32.89 21.49 14.66
C ILE A 12 32.39 21.21 13.24
N CYS A 13 32.60 19.98 12.75
CA CYS A 13 31.92 19.45 11.57
C CYS A 13 30.42 19.45 11.86
N THR A 14 29.73 20.49 11.39
CA THR A 14 28.26 20.57 11.45
C THR A 14 27.73 19.51 10.48
N ALA A 15 27.22 18.40 11.04
CA ALA A 15 26.51 17.40 10.27
C ALA A 15 25.31 18.08 9.59
N VAL A 16 25.38 18.17 8.26
CA VAL A 16 24.29 18.67 7.43
C VAL A 16 23.13 17.71 7.59
N LEU A 17 22.11 18.18 8.32
CA LEU A 17 20.78 17.60 8.39
C LEU A 17 20.20 17.52 6.98
N GLY A 18 20.21 16.33 6.40
CA GLY A 18 19.63 16.03 5.10
C GLY A 18 18.85 14.72 5.12
N GLY A 19 18.23 14.39 6.25
CA GLY A 19 17.19 13.37 6.31
C GLY A 19 15.84 14.05 6.12
N CYS A 20 15.21 13.86 4.97
CA CYS A 20 13.78 14.16 4.79
C CYS A 20 12.98 13.18 5.65
N ALA A 21 12.92 13.43 6.96
CA ALA A 21 11.96 12.80 7.83
C ALA A 21 10.61 13.48 7.58
N THR A 22 9.82 12.94 6.66
CA THR A 22 8.40 13.27 6.57
C THR A 22 7.75 12.71 7.84
N MET A 23 7.68 13.52 8.91
CA MET A 23 6.83 13.21 10.06
C MET A 23 5.37 13.31 9.61
N THR A 24 4.75 12.19 9.26
CA THR A 24 3.28 12.08 9.23
C THR A 24 2.81 11.67 10.63
N SER A 25 2.86 12.59 11.59
CA SER A 25 2.07 12.44 12.81
C SER A 25 0.59 12.66 12.44
N GLY A 26 -0.13 11.57 12.18
CA GLY A 26 -1.56 11.64 11.90
C GLY A 26 -2.14 10.26 11.64
N THR A 27 -3.44 10.08 11.93
CA THR A 27 -4.22 8.86 11.65
C THR A 27 -4.45 8.61 10.15
N THR A 28 -3.99 9.51 9.29
CA THR A 28 -4.17 9.48 7.83
C THR A 28 -2.92 8.99 7.10
N GLN A 29 -3.11 8.40 5.94
CA GLN A 29 -2.05 7.93 5.05
C GLN A 29 -2.31 8.32 3.60
N GLU A 30 -1.25 8.68 2.89
CA GLU A 30 -1.34 9.00 1.47
C GLU A 30 -1.52 7.70 0.67
N MET A 31 -2.57 7.66 -0.14
CA MET A 31 -2.96 6.51 -0.95
C MET A 31 -2.98 6.91 -2.42
N SER A 32 -2.28 6.16 -3.26
CA SER A 32 -2.23 6.38 -4.72
C SER A 32 -2.96 5.29 -5.48
N PHE A 33 -3.79 5.69 -6.45
CA PHE A 33 -4.64 4.80 -7.23
C PHE A 33 -4.39 4.98 -8.72
N GLN A 34 -4.02 3.90 -9.39
CA GLN A 34 -3.87 3.82 -10.83
C GLN A 34 -4.59 2.56 -11.34
N THR A 35 -5.27 2.66 -12.48
CA THR A 35 -6.00 1.52 -13.05
C THR A 35 -5.82 1.40 -14.54
N ASN A 36 -6.01 0.18 -15.05
CA ASN A 36 -6.21 -0.12 -16.45
C ASN A 36 -7.59 -0.80 -16.63
N PRO A 37 -8.57 -0.20 -17.32
CA PRO A 37 -8.50 1.08 -18.01
C PRO A 37 -8.48 2.29 -17.06
N GLU A 38 -8.20 3.49 -17.58
CA GLU A 38 -8.27 4.74 -16.82
C GLU A 38 -9.72 5.17 -16.50
N ASN A 39 -9.89 6.18 -15.63
CA ASN A 39 -11.18 6.75 -15.23
C ASN A 39 -12.11 5.74 -14.52
N VAL A 40 -11.54 4.82 -13.76
CA VAL A 40 -12.29 3.90 -12.90
C VAL A 40 -12.73 4.64 -11.65
N VAL A 41 -13.99 4.49 -11.26
CA VAL A 41 -14.52 5.06 -10.01
C VAL A 41 -14.01 4.22 -8.85
N VAL A 42 -13.33 4.87 -7.91
CA VAL A 42 -12.83 4.24 -6.69
C VAL A 42 -13.74 4.68 -5.54
N SER A 43 -14.24 3.71 -4.78
CA SER A 43 -15.12 3.94 -3.64
C SER A 43 -14.61 3.21 -2.41
N LEU A 44 -14.79 3.82 -1.25
CA LEU A 44 -14.51 3.22 0.06
C LEU A 44 -15.80 2.68 0.65
N ILE A 45 -15.79 1.44 1.11
CA ILE A 45 -16.82 0.88 1.97
C ILE A 45 -16.27 0.81 3.38
N ARG A 46 -17.00 1.36 4.35
CA ARG A 46 -16.70 1.25 5.77
C ARG A 46 -17.97 0.90 6.55
N SER A 47 -17.82 0.17 7.65
CA SER A 47 -18.92 -0.09 8.57
C SER A 47 -19.07 1.07 9.55
N VAL A 48 -20.26 1.68 9.59
CA VAL A 48 -20.62 2.77 10.51
C VAL A 48 -21.81 2.34 11.36
N PRO A 49 -22.01 2.89 12.57
CA PRO A 49 -23.20 2.55 13.33
C PRO A 49 -24.44 3.05 12.59
N ALA A 50 -25.48 2.21 12.56
CA ALA A 50 -26.75 2.59 11.96
C ALA A 50 -27.35 3.76 12.76
N LEU A 51 -27.82 4.78 12.04
CA LEU A 51 -28.60 5.85 12.65
C LEU A 51 -29.94 5.25 13.06
N ASP A 52 -30.43 5.62 14.24
CA ASP A 52 -31.84 5.45 14.57
C ASP A 52 -32.69 6.37 13.68
N GLU A 53 -34.00 6.11 13.59
CA GLU A 53 -34.92 6.87 12.73
C GLU A 53 -34.99 8.37 13.09
N GLU A 54 -34.46 8.77 14.25
CA GLU A 54 -34.44 10.14 14.77
C GLU A 54 -33.06 10.82 14.81
N GLY A 55 -31.97 10.09 14.54
CA GLY A 55 -30.59 10.62 14.58
C GLY A 55 -30.08 10.98 15.98
N ASP A 56 -30.63 10.39 17.05
CA ASP A 56 -30.35 10.74 18.45
C ASP A 56 -29.52 9.66 19.17
N TRP A 57 -28.21 9.87 19.21
CA TRP A 57 -27.25 9.00 19.92
C TRP A 57 -27.47 8.92 21.44
N THR A 58 -28.29 9.80 22.05
CA THR A 58 -28.39 9.95 23.50
C THR A 58 -29.38 8.99 24.17
N LYS A 59 -30.23 8.28 23.42
CA LYS A 59 -31.27 7.39 23.98
C LYS A 59 -30.73 6.05 24.55
N LYS A 60 -29.43 5.77 24.44
CA LYS A 60 -28.80 4.55 25.02
C LYS A 60 -28.47 4.70 26.51
N THR A 61 -29.42 5.15 27.32
CA THR A 61 -29.31 5.15 28.80
C THR A 61 -30.28 4.14 29.40
N GLY A 62 -29.81 2.91 29.63
CA GLY A 62 -30.61 1.88 30.29
C GLY A 62 -29.89 0.54 30.41
N ARG A 63 -30.36 -0.30 31.34
CA ARG A 63 -29.83 -1.64 31.72
C ARG A 63 -29.96 -2.71 30.61
N ASP A 64 -30.12 -2.30 29.37
CA ASP A 64 -30.33 -3.11 28.18
C ASP A 64 -29.16 -2.90 27.22
N TRP A 65 -28.16 -3.78 27.30
CA TRP A 65 -27.03 -3.78 26.39
C TRP A 65 -27.36 -4.62 25.16
N SER A 66 -27.96 -3.98 24.17
CA SER A 66 -28.07 -4.51 22.81
C SER A 66 -26.97 -3.88 21.93
N PRO A 67 -26.14 -4.67 21.21
CA PRO A 67 -25.10 -4.14 20.35
C PRO A 67 -25.69 -3.21 19.29
N THR A 68 -25.03 -2.08 19.02
CA THR A 68 -25.49 -1.13 18.00
C THR A 68 -25.44 -1.81 16.63
N PRO A 69 -26.55 -1.85 15.87
CA PRO A 69 -26.51 -2.38 14.52
C PRO A 69 -25.53 -1.54 13.68
N MET A 70 -24.70 -2.21 12.88
CA MET A 70 -23.78 -1.57 11.95
C MET A 70 -24.38 -1.60 10.55
N ARG A 71 -24.07 -0.59 9.74
CA ARG A 71 -24.40 -0.54 8.32
C ARG A 71 -23.16 -0.20 7.50
N ASP A 72 -23.12 -0.66 6.28
CA ASP A 72 -22.05 -0.27 5.36
C ASP A 72 -22.39 1.07 4.70
N GLU A 73 -21.39 1.96 4.70
CA GLU A 73 -21.45 3.25 4.02
C GLU A 73 -20.45 3.23 2.86
N MET A 74 -20.95 3.53 1.66
CA MET A 74 -20.13 3.69 0.46
C MET A 74 -19.84 5.17 0.22
N ARG A 75 -18.56 5.53 0.18
CA ARG A 75 -18.07 6.89 -0.12
C ARG A 75 -17.23 6.88 -1.39
N ILE A 76 -17.61 7.66 -2.39
CA ILE A 76 -16.80 7.83 -3.61
C ILE A 76 -15.54 8.63 -3.26
N LEU A 77 -14.37 8.09 -3.61
CA LEU A 77 -13.07 8.70 -3.37
C LEU A 77 -12.58 9.54 -4.56
N GLY A 78 -12.82 9.07 -5.78
CA GLY A 78 -12.36 9.74 -7.00
C GLY A 78 -12.40 8.85 -8.25
N LYS A 79 -11.81 9.35 -9.32
CA LYS A 79 -11.59 8.59 -10.58
C LYS A 79 -10.09 8.50 -10.87
N THR A 80 -9.59 7.32 -11.17
CA THR A 80 -8.16 7.07 -11.44
C THR A 80 -7.66 7.78 -12.72
N PRO A 81 -6.39 8.23 -12.75
CA PRO A 81 -5.38 8.17 -11.67
C PRO A 81 -5.51 9.33 -10.67
N PHE A 82 -5.34 9.06 -9.36
CA PHE A 82 -5.30 10.10 -8.33
C PHE A 82 -4.58 9.64 -7.06
N THR A 83 -4.27 10.60 -6.19
CA THR A 83 -3.72 10.39 -4.85
C THR A 83 -4.58 11.15 -3.83
N LEU A 84 -4.81 10.57 -2.64
CA LEU A 84 -5.52 11.24 -1.55
C LEU A 84 -4.98 10.85 -0.17
N GLN A 85 -5.32 11.62 0.85
CA GLN A 85 -5.09 11.26 2.25
C GLN A 85 -6.32 10.48 2.78
N LEU A 86 -6.10 9.24 3.24
CA LEU A 86 -7.14 8.35 3.75
C LEU A 86 -6.95 8.08 5.24
N ASP A 87 -8.03 8.15 6.02
CA ASP A 87 -8.02 7.75 7.43
C ASP A 87 -7.73 6.25 7.56
N ARG A 88 -6.76 5.87 8.40
CA ARG A 88 -6.40 4.48 8.68
C ARG A 88 -7.40 3.87 9.68
N ILE A 89 -8.38 3.17 9.15
CA ILE A 89 -9.38 2.41 9.88
C ILE A 89 -9.36 0.95 9.39
N GLU A 90 -9.35 0.01 10.32
CA GLU A 90 -9.41 -1.42 10.01
C GLU A 90 -10.76 -1.83 9.43
N GLY A 91 -10.77 -2.90 8.64
CA GLY A 91 -12.00 -3.48 8.09
C GLY A 91 -12.64 -2.67 6.97
N GLN A 92 -11.95 -1.66 6.44
CA GLN A 92 -12.40 -0.92 5.26
C GLN A 92 -12.13 -1.71 3.97
N GLN A 93 -12.94 -1.46 2.95
CA GLN A 93 -12.78 -2.06 1.63
C GLN A 93 -12.74 -0.97 0.56
N ILE A 94 -11.95 -1.18 -0.48
CA ILE A 94 -11.95 -0.34 -1.68
C ILE A 94 -12.62 -1.10 -2.81
N VAL A 95 -13.53 -0.43 -3.49
CA VAL A 95 -14.24 -0.94 -4.66
C VAL A 95 -13.86 -0.12 -5.88
N PHE A 96 -13.39 -0.82 -6.91
CA PHE A 96 -13.10 -0.29 -8.24
C PHE A 96 -14.27 -0.66 -9.16
N SER A 97 -14.92 0.34 -9.73
CA SER A 97 -16.08 0.14 -10.59
C SER A 97 -16.00 0.98 -11.87
N LYS A 98 -16.38 0.37 -12.99
CA LYS A 98 -16.51 1.02 -14.28
C LYS A 98 -17.54 0.28 -15.14
N GLU A 99 -18.34 1.02 -15.89
CA GLU A 99 -19.33 0.44 -16.80
C GLU A 99 -18.67 -0.50 -17.82
N GLY A 100 -19.25 -1.68 -18.00
CA GLY A 100 -18.73 -2.73 -18.89
C GLY A 100 -17.58 -3.56 -18.30
N PHE A 101 -17.23 -3.37 -17.03
CA PHE A 101 -16.19 -4.11 -16.32
C PHE A 101 -16.74 -4.75 -15.04
N LYS A 102 -16.19 -5.91 -14.67
CA LYS A 102 -16.49 -6.52 -13.38
C LYS A 102 -15.92 -5.66 -12.26
N PRO A 103 -16.72 -5.31 -11.23
CA PRO A 103 -16.20 -4.58 -10.08
C PRO A 103 -15.17 -5.43 -9.34
N LEU A 104 -14.11 -4.79 -8.85
CA LEU A 104 -13.09 -5.41 -8.00
C LEU A 104 -13.18 -4.81 -6.60
N THR A 105 -13.30 -5.67 -5.59
CA THR A 105 -13.27 -5.27 -4.18
C THR A 105 -12.00 -5.77 -3.53
N MET A 106 -11.30 -4.90 -2.81
CA MET A 106 -10.07 -5.21 -2.09
C MET A 106 -10.18 -4.75 -0.64
N ASN A 107 -9.68 -5.54 0.29
CA ASN A 107 -9.65 -5.17 1.71
C ASN A 107 -8.45 -4.25 1.98
N LEU A 108 -8.66 -3.21 2.78
CA LEU A 108 -7.58 -2.41 3.33
C LEU A 108 -7.06 -3.08 4.60
N THR A 109 -5.82 -3.59 4.53
CA THR A 109 -5.13 -4.19 5.67
C THR A 109 -4.11 -3.24 6.26
N THR A 110 -4.13 -3.09 7.57
CA THR A 110 -3.11 -2.37 8.35
C THR A 110 -2.04 -3.34 8.83
N THR A 111 -0.77 -2.91 8.81
CA THR A 111 0.34 -3.60 9.48
C THR A 111 1.00 -2.66 10.49
N ILE A 112 1.76 -3.20 11.43
CA ILE A 112 2.56 -2.40 12.35
C ILE A 112 3.73 -1.80 11.58
N ASN A 113 3.85 -0.48 11.59
CA ASN A 113 4.96 0.26 11.00
C ASN A 113 6.28 -0.14 11.70
N GLY A 114 7.29 -0.56 10.93
CA GLY A 114 8.58 -1.02 11.46
C GLY A 114 9.35 0.02 12.29
N ALA A 115 9.07 1.31 12.10
CA ALA A 115 9.63 2.39 12.92
C ALA A 115 9.20 2.31 14.40
N PHE A 116 8.03 1.73 14.69
CA PHE A 116 7.55 1.48 16.06
C PHE A 116 8.51 0.58 16.86
N TRP A 117 9.03 -0.49 16.25
CA TRP A 117 9.99 -1.38 16.90
C TRP A 117 11.34 -0.69 17.14
N GLY A 118 11.74 0.24 16.25
CA GLY A 118 12.93 1.07 16.43
C GLY A 118 12.84 2.01 17.64
N ASN A 119 11.67 2.65 17.84
CA ASN A 119 11.41 3.52 19.00
C ASN A 119 11.30 2.74 20.32
N ILE A 120 10.81 1.50 20.30
CA ILE A 120 10.76 0.64 21.49
C ILE A 120 12.17 0.22 21.94
N LEU A 121 13.04 -0.15 20.99
CA LEU A 121 14.41 -0.61 21.30
C LEU A 121 15.35 0.52 21.70
N LEU A 122 15.18 1.73 21.14
CA LEU A 122 16.05 2.89 21.42
C LEU A 122 15.48 3.86 22.48
N GLY A 123 14.18 3.82 22.79
CA GLY A 123 13.49 4.89 23.54
C GLY A 123 12.60 4.49 24.74
N GLY A 124 12.59 3.21 25.15
CA GLY A 124 12.08 2.69 26.43
C GLY A 124 10.82 3.31 27.07
N LEU A 125 9.71 2.55 27.15
CA LEU A 125 8.45 2.73 27.92
C LEU A 125 7.64 4.04 27.75
N PHE A 126 8.27 5.20 27.51
CA PHE A 126 7.62 6.51 27.38
C PHE A 126 7.30 6.89 25.93
N GLY A 127 8.10 6.44 24.94
CA GLY A 127 7.81 6.65 23.52
C GLY A 127 6.69 5.75 22.98
N SER A 128 6.61 4.50 23.45
CA SER A 128 5.68 3.48 22.95
C SER A 128 4.23 3.68 23.37
N THR A 129 3.99 4.34 24.50
CA THR A 129 2.64 4.62 25.00
C THR A 129 1.96 5.72 24.19
N THR A 130 2.69 6.77 23.81
CA THR A 130 2.14 7.90 23.04
C THR A 130 1.84 7.53 21.58
N ASP A 131 2.72 6.74 20.96
CA ASP A 131 2.54 6.29 19.56
C ASP A 131 1.41 5.25 19.43
N GLY A 132 1.29 4.32 20.39
CA GLY A 132 0.22 3.31 20.41
C GLY A 132 -1.18 3.89 20.65
N ILE A 133 -1.28 4.99 21.42
CA ILE A 133 -2.56 5.67 21.68
C ILE A 133 -3.02 6.49 20.46
N SER A 134 -2.11 7.03 19.65
CA SER A 134 -2.44 7.86 18.48
C SER A 134 -2.78 7.06 17.21
N GLY A 135 -2.60 5.73 17.22
CA GLY A 135 -2.79 4.89 16.04
C GLY A 135 -1.71 5.09 14.96
N ALA A 136 -0.65 5.86 15.25
CA ALA A 136 0.47 6.09 14.35
C ALA A 136 1.30 4.83 14.08
N ILE A 137 1.11 3.78 14.87
CA ILE A 137 1.79 2.49 14.73
C ILE A 137 1.28 1.66 13.56
N TYR A 138 0.12 1.97 12.98
CA TYR A 138 -0.49 1.19 11.90
C TYR A 138 -0.31 1.85 10.54
N GLU A 139 -0.09 1.08 9.49
CA GLU A 139 0.04 1.59 8.12
C GLU A 139 -0.71 0.65 7.15
N TYR A 140 -1.46 1.21 6.21
CA TYR A 140 -2.01 0.44 5.10
C TYR A 140 -0.91 -0.12 4.22
N VAL A 141 -1.03 -1.40 3.93
CA VAL A 141 -0.20 -2.10 2.96
C VAL A 141 -1.12 -2.78 1.95
N PRO A 142 -1.07 -2.40 0.65
CA PRO A 142 -0.28 -1.30 0.06
C PRO A 142 -0.80 0.11 0.37
N SER A 143 0.10 1.10 0.27
CA SER A 143 -0.26 2.53 0.09
C SER A 143 -0.52 2.91 -1.37
N GLN A 144 -0.13 2.06 -2.32
CA GLN A 144 -0.28 2.29 -3.75
C GLN A 144 -0.98 1.12 -4.44
N TYR A 145 -2.07 1.41 -5.13
CA TYR A 145 -2.88 0.47 -5.87
C TYR A 145 -2.68 0.64 -7.38
N PHE A 146 -2.33 -0.48 -8.02
CA PHE A 146 -2.36 -0.61 -9.47
C PHE A 146 -3.30 -1.75 -9.84
N VAL A 147 -4.45 -1.42 -10.43
CA VAL A 147 -5.54 -2.38 -10.63
C VAL A 147 -5.92 -2.50 -12.10
N THR A 148 -6.00 -3.73 -12.59
CA THR A 148 -6.56 -4.01 -13.93
C THR A 148 -7.97 -4.57 -13.80
N LEU A 149 -8.96 -3.91 -14.44
CA LEU A 149 -10.34 -4.41 -14.46
C LEU A 149 -10.58 -5.34 -15.65
N ILE A 150 -11.35 -6.40 -15.41
CA ILE A 150 -11.72 -7.39 -16.41
C ILE A 150 -13.05 -6.97 -17.07
N PRO A 151 -13.13 -6.87 -18.41
CA PRO A 151 -14.38 -6.59 -19.11
C PRO A 151 -15.46 -7.64 -18.82
N GLU A 152 -16.72 -7.22 -18.68
CA GLU A 152 -17.84 -8.15 -18.50
C GLU A 152 -18.05 -9.05 -19.72
N THR A 153 -17.71 -8.54 -20.90
CA THR A 153 -17.81 -9.25 -22.19
C THR A 153 -16.69 -10.27 -22.42
N ALA A 154 -15.68 -10.33 -21.55
CA ALA A 154 -14.59 -11.29 -21.68
C ALA A 154 -15.12 -12.73 -21.73
N THR A 155 -14.64 -13.54 -22.67
CA THR A 155 -15.11 -14.93 -22.80
C THR A 155 -14.60 -15.79 -21.63
N PRO A 156 -15.25 -16.93 -21.31
CA PRO A 156 -14.73 -17.86 -20.30
C PRO A 156 -13.30 -18.33 -20.58
N ILE A 157 -12.93 -18.44 -21.87
CA ILE A 157 -11.58 -18.82 -22.31
C ILE A 157 -10.59 -17.70 -22.01
N GLU A 158 -10.91 -16.44 -22.30
CA GLU A 158 -10.03 -15.30 -21.97
C GLU A 158 -9.79 -15.17 -20.46
N ARG A 159 -10.84 -15.38 -19.65
CA ARG A 159 -10.72 -15.37 -18.18
C ARG A 159 -9.87 -16.53 -17.66
N ALA A 160 -10.06 -17.74 -18.19
CA ALA A 160 -9.27 -18.91 -17.82
C ALA A 160 -7.81 -18.77 -18.25
N THR A 161 -7.56 -18.26 -19.47
CA THR A 161 -6.21 -18.00 -19.95
C THR A 161 -5.50 -16.96 -19.08
N SER A 162 -6.17 -15.87 -18.68
CA SER A 162 -5.52 -14.88 -17.82
C SER A 162 -5.28 -15.37 -16.40
N ALA A 163 -6.20 -16.17 -15.83
CA ALA A 163 -5.97 -16.86 -14.57
C ALA A 163 -4.76 -17.80 -14.66
N ASN A 164 -4.65 -18.58 -15.74
CA ASN A 164 -3.52 -19.48 -15.97
C ASN A 164 -2.19 -18.73 -16.15
N SER A 165 -2.19 -17.62 -16.89
CA SER A 165 -0.98 -16.79 -17.05
C SER A 165 -0.55 -16.16 -15.74
N ARG A 166 -1.51 -15.70 -14.90
CA ARG A 166 -1.21 -15.20 -13.55
C ARG A 166 -0.58 -16.26 -12.68
N GLU A 167 -1.14 -17.46 -12.63
CA GLU A 167 -0.58 -18.55 -11.82
C GLU A 167 0.83 -18.94 -12.30
N LYS A 168 1.05 -19.03 -13.61
CA LYS A 168 2.38 -19.29 -14.17
C LYS A 168 3.39 -18.20 -13.81
N ALA A 169 3.01 -16.93 -13.93
CA ALA A 169 3.89 -15.82 -13.56
C ALA A 169 4.20 -15.83 -12.06
N ARG A 170 3.20 -16.12 -11.22
CA ARG A 170 3.37 -16.24 -9.76
C ARG A 170 4.34 -17.35 -9.40
N GLU A 171 4.11 -18.55 -9.94
CA GLU A 171 4.97 -19.71 -9.71
C GLU A 171 6.41 -19.42 -10.13
N PHE A 172 6.60 -18.82 -11.30
CA PHE A 172 7.92 -18.44 -11.79
C PHE A 172 8.63 -17.44 -10.87
N ILE A 173 7.92 -16.39 -10.44
CA ILE A 173 8.48 -15.37 -9.55
C ILE A 173 8.84 -15.97 -8.18
N VAL A 174 7.98 -16.83 -7.61
CA VAL A 174 8.25 -17.46 -6.31
C VAL A 174 9.45 -18.40 -6.40
N HIS A 175 9.51 -19.25 -7.42
CA HIS A 175 10.61 -20.21 -7.57
C HIS A 175 11.95 -19.55 -7.95
N GLY A 176 11.89 -18.46 -8.72
CA GLY A 176 13.07 -17.70 -9.18
C GLY A 176 13.44 -16.50 -8.31
N TYR A 177 12.81 -16.34 -7.14
CA TYR A 177 12.83 -15.08 -6.38
C TYR A 177 14.23 -14.52 -6.12
N THR A 178 15.16 -15.34 -5.62
CA THR A 178 16.52 -14.91 -5.30
C THR A 178 17.26 -14.35 -6.53
N SER A 179 17.16 -15.03 -7.66
CA SER A 179 17.78 -14.60 -8.92
C SER A 179 17.12 -13.33 -9.46
N LEU A 180 15.79 -13.25 -9.35
CA LEU A 180 15.02 -12.08 -9.75
C LEU A 180 15.39 -10.83 -8.94
N ILE A 181 15.52 -10.93 -7.62
CA ILE A 181 15.95 -9.79 -6.77
C ILE A 181 17.37 -9.35 -7.11
N ALA A 182 18.27 -10.29 -7.39
CA ALA A 182 19.63 -9.97 -7.84
C ALA A 182 19.62 -9.21 -9.18
N ASP A 183 18.79 -9.65 -10.14
CA ASP A 183 18.63 -9.00 -11.44
C ASP A 183 17.97 -7.61 -11.32
N ILE A 184 16.96 -7.46 -10.45
CA ILE A 184 16.32 -6.18 -10.14
C ILE A 184 17.35 -5.20 -9.56
N SER A 185 18.19 -5.64 -8.63
CA SER A 185 19.23 -4.81 -8.02
C SER A 185 20.28 -4.35 -9.04
N LYS A 186 20.58 -5.18 -10.03
CA LYS A 186 21.47 -4.86 -11.15
C LYS A 186 20.77 -4.05 -12.25
N GLY A 187 19.44 -3.97 -12.24
CA GLY A 187 18.61 -3.37 -13.27
C GLY A 187 18.43 -4.22 -14.54
N SER A 188 19.06 -5.40 -14.62
CA SER A 188 19.02 -6.29 -15.79
C SER A 188 19.38 -7.74 -15.42
N GLY A 189 18.94 -8.69 -16.24
CA GLY A 189 19.27 -10.10 -16.10
C GLY A 189 18.22 -11.04 -16.68
N GLU A 190 18.51 -12.33 -16.71
CA GLU A 190 17.70 -13.36 -17.38
C GLU A 190 16.37 -13.58 -16.65
N SER A 191 16.38 -13.63 -15.31
CA SER A 191 15.16 -13.85 -14.53
C SER A 191 14.21 -12.68 -14.66
N LEU A 192 14.74 -11.45 -14.59
CA LEU A 192 13.94 -10.24 -14.80
C LEU A 192 13.39 -10.16 -16.23
N SER A 193 14.18 -10.53 -17.24
CA SER A 193 13.71 -10.55 -18.63
C SER A 193 12.60 -11.58 -18.86
N SER A 194 12.74 -12.76 -18.25
CA SER A 194 11.73 -13.83 -18.31
C SER A 194 10.43 -13.42 -17.64
N VAL A 195 10.51 -12.72 -16.50
CA VAL A 195 9.34 -12.12 -15.84
C VAL A 195 8.67 -11.10 -16.76
N LEU A 196 9.42 -10.18 -17.36
CA LEU A 196 8.85 -9.17 -18.26
C LEU A 196 8.14 -9.81 -19.46
N GLU A 197 8.70 -10.88 -20.01
CA GLU A 197 8.10 -11.65 -21.11
C GLU A 197 6.83 -12.39 -20.68
N LEU A 198 6.86 -13.07 -19.53
CA LEU A 198 5.70 -13.75 -18.94
C LEU A 198 4.55 -12.79 -18.63
N LEU A 199 4.87 -11.55 -18.26
CA LEU A 199 3.91 -10.48 -18.02
C LEU A 199 3.44 -9.79 -19.32
N HIS A 200 3.91 -10.24 -20.48
CA HIS A 200 3.60 -9.69 -21.81
C HIS A 200 3.92 -8.19 -21.94
N ILE A 201 5.03 -7.74 -21.34
CA ILE A 201 5.43 -6.33 -21.34
C ILE A 201 6.19 -6.00 -22.63
N GLY A 202 5.67 -5.03 -23.39
CA GLY A 202 6.32 -4.52 -24.59
C GLY A 202 7.58 -3.70 -24.29
N LYS A 203 8.50 -3.62 -25.27
CA LYS A 203 9.78 -2.89 -25.15
C LYS A 203 9.61 -1.40 -24.79
N ASP A 204 8.49 -0.81 -25.19
CA ASP A 204 8.12 0.58 -24.91
C ASP A 204 7.76 0.80 -23.44
N GLN A 205 7.13 -0.18 -22.78
CA GLN A 205 6.73 -0.12 -21.37
C GLN A 205 7.77 -0.70 -20.42
N GLU A 206 8.83 -1.33 -20.95
CA GLU A 206 9.80 -2.09 -20.17
C GLU A 206 10.50 -1.27 -19.08
N SER A 207 10.87 -0.03 -19.39
CA SER A 207 11.57 0.85 -18.44
C SER A 207 10.70 1.23 -17.24
N ASP A 208 9.42 1.54 -17.47
CA ASP A 208 8.44 1.82 -16.43
C ASP A 208 8.15 0.55 -15.62
N ALA A 209 8.02 -0.59 -16.30
CA ALA A 209 7.74 -1.85 -15.65
C ALA A 209 8.85 -2.29 -14.70
N ARG A 210 10.12 -2.17 -15.13
CA ARG A 210 11.29 -2.44 -14.28
C ARG A 210 11.27 -1.61 -13.00
N ARG A 211 10.92 -0.31 -13.11
CA ARG A 211 10.81 0.58 -11.94
C ARG A 211 9.69 0.16 -10.99
N LYS A 212 8.52 -0.17 -11.53
CA LYS A 212 7.37 -0.64 -10.72
C LYS A 212 7.67 -1.96 -10.03
N ILE A 213 8.25 -2.94 -10.73
CA ILE A 213 8.65 -4.22 -10.15
C ILE A 213 9.73 -4.01 -9.07
N GLN A 214 10.69 -3.12 -9.31
CA GLN A 214 11.71 -2.76 -8.31
C GLN A 214 11.07 -2.15 -7.05
N ALA A 215 10.15 -1.20 -7.21
CA ALA A 215 9.43 -0.61 -6.09
C ALA A 215 8.64 -1.67 -5.29
N LEU A 216 7.93 -2.57 -5.99
CA LEU A 216 7.21 -3.67 -5.35
C LEU A 216 8.14 -4.60 -4.55
N SER A 217 9.36 -4.86 -5.04
CA SER A 217 10.32 -5.73 -4.32
C SER A 217 10.88 -5.11 -3.05
N GLN A 218 10.85 -3.78 -2.94
CA GLN A 218 11.26 -3.06 -1.73
C GLN A 218 10.15 -3.07 -0.67
N VAL A 219 8.90 -3.08 -1.11
CA VAL A 219 7.71 -3.08 -0.23
C VAL A 219 7.40 -4.49 0.26
N TYR A 220 7.50 -5.49 -0.64
CA TYR A 220 7.11 -6.87 -0.36
C TYR A 220 8.33 -7.78 -0.36
N THR A 221 8.83 -8.09 0.83
CA THR A 221 9.97 -8.99 1.02
C THR A 221 9.59 -10.47 1.00
N ASP A 222 8.31 -10.78 1.22
CA ASP A 222 7.77 -12.14 1.07
C ASP A 222 7.58 -12.50 -0.42
N PRO A 223 8.16 -13.61 -0.91
CA PRO A 223 8.11 -13.98 -2.32
C PRO A 223 6.69 -14.18 -2.87
N ALA A 224 5.79 -14.76 -2.08
CA ALA A 224 4.44 -15.05 -2.54
C ALA A 224 3.58 -13.79 -2.62
N VAL A 225 3.72 -12.88 -1.64
CA VAL A 225 3.06 -11.57 -1.64
C VAL A 225 3.61 -10.70 -2.77
N PHE A 226 4.93 -10.68 -2.99
CA PHE A 226 5.54 -9.97 -4.11
C PHE A 226 5.05 -10.49 -5.47
N ALA A 227 5.06 -11.82 -5.66
CA ALA A 227 4.59 -12.46 -6.88
C ALA A 227 3.11 -12.16 -7.17
N HIS A 228 2.29 -12.11 -6.12
CA HIS A 228 0.88 -11.72 -6.20
C HIS A 228 0.73 -10.31 -6.79
N HIS A 229 1.39 -9.32 -6.18
CA HIS A 229 1.27 -7.93 -6.60
C HIS A 229 1.86 -7.66 -7.99
N VAL A 230 2.98 -8.30 -8.35
CA VAL A 230 3.57 -8.16 -9.70
C VAL A 230 2.63 -8.73 -10.75
N SER A 231 2.04 -9.91 -10.51
CA SER A 231 1.17 -10.55 -11.51
C SER A 231 -0.13 -9.78 -11.70
N ASP A 232 -0.73 -9.27 -10.63
CA ASP A 232 -1.99 -8.50 -10.71
C ASP A 232 -1.81 -7.13 -11.38
N LEU A 233 -0.62 -6.56 -11.28
CA LEU A 233 -0.29 -5.30 -11.93
C LEU A 233 -0.31 -5.41 -13.47
N TYR A 234 0.10 -6.54 -14.05
CA TYR A 234 0.28 -6.65 -15.52
C TYR A 234 -0.65 -7.65 -16.22
N LEU A 235 -1.16 -8.67 -15.53
CA LEU A 235 -1.88 -9.76 -16.18
C LEU A 235 -3.40 -9.68 -16.00
N LYS A 236 -4.05 -9.37 -17.12
CA LYS A 236 -5.36 -9.86 -17.63
C LYS A 236 -6.52 -9.97 -16.67
#